data_AF-A0A7K3WJ06-F1
#
_entry.id   AF-A0A7K3WJ06-F1
#
_cell.length_a   1.000
_cell.length_b   1.000
_cell.length_c   1.000
_cell.angle_alpha   90.00
_cell.angle_beta   90.00
_cell.angle_gamma   90.00
#
_symmetry.space_group_name_H-M   'P 1'
#
loop_
_entity.id
_entity.type
_entity.pdbx_description
1 polymer ?
#
loop_
_entity_poly.entity_id
_entity_poly.type
_entity_poly.pdbx_seq_one_letter_code
_entity_poly.pdbx_strand_id
1 'polypeptide(L)'
;MAAVADDEPPPLAVLAEAQRAGRLWVSTAAGDEPVGYVLTGVLDGTGHVEQLSVHPGHGRQGRGRALIAVAGDRARVLGLEALTLTTFRDVPWNAPYYARLGFVVLDPGEWTPGVRAVREHEAALGLDAWPRVVMRLPLPLR
;
A
#
# COMPACT_ATOMS: atom_id res chain seq x y z
N MET A 1 6.31 -8.30 -17.72
CA MET A 1 5.13 -8.15 -16.85
C MET A 1 5.19 -9.01 -15.59
N ALA A 2 5.85 -10.18 -15.59
CA ALA A 2 6.04 -11.01 -14.38
C ALA A 2 6.94 -10.36 -13.31
N ALA A 3 8.06 -9.74 -13.71
CA ALA A 3 9.09 -9.23 -12.79
C ALA A 3 8.64 -8.18 -11.74
N VAL A 4 7.47 -7.56 -11.91
CA VAL A 4 6.94 -6.55 -10.98
C VAL A 4 6.19 -7.19 -9.79
N ALA A 5 5.70 -8.42 -9.96
CA ALA A 5 4.91 -9.12 -8.95
C ALA A 5 5.73 -10.11 -8.09
N ASP A 6 7.00 -10.33 -8.46
CA ASP A 6 7.90 -11.31 -7.83
C ASP A 6 8.73 -10.70 -6.68
N ASP A 7 8.30 -9.54 -6.14
CA ASP A 7 9.00 -8.89 -5.02
C ASP A 7 8.83 -9.70 -3.73
N GLU A 8 9.93 -9.96 -3.04
CA GLU A 8 9.92 -10.76 -1.81
C GLU A 8 9.22 -9.96 -0.69
N PRO A 9 8.35 -10.60 0.12
CA PRO A 9 7.82 -9.95 1.31
C PRO A 9 8.93 -9.46 2.25
N PRO A 10 8.63 -8.48 3.12
CA PRO A 10 9.56 -8.04 4.14
C PRO A 10 9.96 -9.24 5.04
N PRO A 11 11.18 -9.21 5.61
CA PRO A 11 11.61 -10.25 6.53
C PRO A 11 10.60 -10.45 7.67
N LEU A 12 10.43 -11.69 8.15
CA LEU A 12 9.47 -12.02 9.22
C LEU A 12 9.61 -11.14 10.46
N ALA A 13 10.84 -10.72 10.79
CA ALA A 13 11.08 -9.81 11.91
C ALA A 13 10.38 -8.45 11.74
N VAL A 14 10.39 -7.91 10.52
CA VAL A 14 9.70 -6.65 10.17
C VAL A 14 8.19 -6.84 10.27
N LEU A 15 7.67 -7.95 9.75
CA LEU A 15 6.24 -8.26 9.84
C LEU A 15 5.78 -8.45 11.30
N ALA A 16 6.58 -9.14 12.12
CA ALA A 16 6.29 -9.34 13.54
C ALA A 16 6.34 -8.04 14.36
N GLU A 17 7.25 -7.12 14.01
CA GLU A 17 7.27 -5.78 14.60
C GLU A 17 6.04 -4.97 14.20
N ALA A 18 5.71 -4.95 12.91
CA ALA A 18 4.53 -4.25 12.40
C ALA A 18 3.23 -4.80 13.00
N GLN A 19 3.13 -6.12 13.18
CA GLN A 19 2.01 -6.76 13.87
C GLN A 19 1.88 -6.23 15.31
N ARG A 20 2.97 -6.26 16.10
CA ARG A 20 2.95 -5.75 17.48
C ARG A 20 2.62 -4.25 17.55
N ALA A 21 3.02 -3.48 16.55
CA ALA A 21 2.71 -2.06 16.43
C ALA A 21 1.28 -1.77 15.91
N GLY A 22 0.49 -2.81 15.57
CA GLY A 22 -0.84 -2.64 15.00
C GLY A 22 -0.80 -1.94 13.64
N ARG A 23 0.16 -2.32 12.80
CA ARG A 23 0.44 -1.81 11.44
C ARG A 23 0.28 -2.85 10.34
N LEU A 24 0.00 -4.11 10.69
CA LEU A 24 -0.14 -5.24 9.77
C LEU A 24 -1.50 -5.90 9.95
N TRP A 25 -2.23 -6.10 8.84
CA TRP A 25 -3.47 -6.90 8.81
C TRP A 25 -3.41 -7.95 7.73
N VAL A 26 -4.09 -9.07 7.99
CA VAL A 26 -4.11 -10.25 7.11
C VAL A 26 -5.54 -10.51 6.66
N SER A 27 -5.70 -10.86 5.38
CA SER A 27 -6.92 -11.44 4.82
C SER A 27 -6.74 -12.95 4.78
N THR A 28 -7.64 -13.69 5.43
CA THR A 28 -7.59 -15.17 5.45
C THR A 28 -8.63 -15.82 4.53
N ALA A 29 -8.37 -17.05 4.10
CA ALA A 29 -9.31 -17.92 3.39
C ALA A 29 -9.93 -18.96 4.35
N ALA A 30 -10.52 -20.02 3.80
CA ALA A 30 -11.08 -21.09 4.61
C ALA A 30 -9.99 -21.71 5.50
N GLY A 31 -10.35 -22.06 6.74
CA GLY A 31 -9.38 -22.63 7.69
C GLY A 31 -8.33 -21.64 8.20
N ASP A 32 -8.59 -20.33 8.09
CA ASP A 32 -7.72 -19.25 8.57
C ASP A 32 -6.36 -19.13 7.83
N GLU A 33 -6.29 -19.66 6.61
CA GLU A 33 -5.10 -19.57 5.77
C GLU A 33 -4.81 -18.11 5.34
N PRO A 34 -3.63 -17.53 5.61
CA PRO A 34 -3.26 -16.20 5.13
C PRO A 34 -3.12 -16.16 3.60
N VAL A 35 -3.95 -15.34 2.94
CA VAL A 35 -3.95 -15.21 1.46
C VAL A 35 -3.74 -13.79 0.97
N GLY A 36 -3.47 -12.86 1.88
CA GLY A 36 -3.07 -11.50 1.56
C GLY A 36 -2.86 -10.69 2.82
N TYR A 37 -2.15 -9.58 2.70
CA TYR A 37 -1.89 -8.68 3.81
C TYR A 37 -1.75 -7.24 3.35
N VAL A 38 -1.87 -6.33 4.31
CA VAL A 38 -1.52 -4.92 4.14
C VAL A 38 -0.64 -4.48 5.30
N LEU A 39 0.49 -3.88 4.95
CA LEU A 39 1.42 -3.23 5.86
C LEU A 39 1.27 -1.72 5.69
N THR A 40 1.19 -1.02 6.82
CA THR A 40 1.00 0.44 6.83
C THR A 40 2.02 1.15 7.69
N GLY A 41 2.26 2.42 7.37
CA GLY A 41 3.05 3.35 8.15
C GLY A 41 2.36 4.71 8.23
N VAL A 42 3.07 5.70 8.77
CA VAL A 42 2.65 7.10 8.75
C VAL A 42 3.80 7.93 8.21
N LEU A 43 3.52 8.72 7.18
CA LEU A 43 4.46 9.68 6.59
C LEU A 43 3.87 11.08 6.76
N ASP A 44 4.55 11.94 7.51
CA ASP A 44 4.18 13.35 7.67
C ASP A 44 2.70 13.59 8.02
N GLY A 45 2.16 12.80 8.95
CA GLY A 45 0.75 12.90 9.36
C GLY A 45 -0.26 12.33 8.37
N THR A 46 0.18 11.54 7.39
CA THR A 46 -0.68 10.80 6.45
C THR A 46 -0.43 9.30 6.58
N GLY A 47 -1.48 8.48 6.58
CA GLY A 47 -1.32 7.04 6.54
C GLY A 47 -0.64 6.62 5.23
N HIS A 48 0.25 5.65 5.27
CA HIS A 48 0.95 5.17 4.08
C HIS A 48 0.78 3.67 3.95
N VAL A 49 0.40 3.17 2.78
CA VAL A 49 0.40 1.74 2.48
C VAL A 49 1.79 1.40 1.98
N GLU A 50 2.60 0.79 2.86
CA GLU A 50 3.96 0.35 2.56
C GLU A 50 3.93 -0.86 1.63
N GLN A 51 3.01 -1.80 1.89
CA GLN A 51 2.87 -2.99 1.05
C GLN A 51 1.44 -3.52 1.09
N LEU A 52 0.96 -3.98 -0.06
CA LEU A 52 -0.27 -4.74 -0.20
C LEU A 52 -0.02 -5.90 -1.14
N SER A 53 -0.26 -7.11 -0.67
CA SER A 53 -0.08 -8.33 -1.46
C SER A 53 -1.27 -9.25 -1.27
N VAL A 54 -1.74 -9.85 -2.36
CA VAL A 54 -2.79 -10.88 -2.35
C VAL A 54 -2.27 -12.05 -3.17
N HIS A 55 -2.37 -13.25 -2.60
CA HIS A 55 -1.98 -14.48 -3.28
C HIS A 55 -2.67 -14.58 -4.65
N PRO A 56 -1.97 -14.90 -5.76
CA PRO A 56 -2.55 -14.86 -7.11
C PRO A 56 -3.81 -15.72 -7.27
N GLY A 57 -3.85 -16.91 -6.64
CA GLY A 57 -5.03 -17.80 -6.64
C GLY A 57 -6.26 -17.23 -5.90
N HIS A 58 -6.07 -16.15 -5.13
CA HIS A 58 -7.09 -15.43 -4.38
C HIS A 58 -7.33 -14.00 -4.91
N GLY A 59 -6.72 -13.66 -6.05
CA GLY A 59 -6.92 -12.40 -6.74
C GLY A 59 -8.37 -12.21 -7.22
N ARG A 60 -8.75 -10.96 -7.50
CA ARG A 60 -10.07 -10.58 -8.06
C ARG A 60 -11.30 -10.94 -7.20
N GLN A 61 -11.11 -11.35 -5.94
CA GLN A 61 -12.18 -11.65 -4.98
C GLN A 61 -12.47 -10.48 -4.01
N GLY A 62 -12.09 -9.25 -4.37
CA GLY A 62 -12.30 -8.07 -3.52
C GLY A 62 -11.36 -7.95 -2.30
N ARG A 63 -10.46 -8.91 -2.08
CA ARG A 63 -9.54 -8.94 -0.91
C ARG A 63 -8.65 -7.71 -0.79
N GLY A 64 -8.03 -7.27 -1.89
CA GLY A 64 -7.23 -6.04 -1.87
C GLY A 64 -8.04 -4.80 -1.48
N ARG A 65 -9.31 -4.70 -1.93
CA ARG A 65 -10.20 -3.59 -1.54
C ARG A 65 -10.53 -3.65 -0.06
N ALA A 66 -10.79 -4.84 0.48
CA ALA A 66 -11.04 -5.02 1.91
C ALA A 66 -9.81 -4.64 2.75
N LEU A 67 -8.62 -5.03 2.33
CA LEU A 67 -7.36 -4.64 2.97
C LEU A 67 -7.13 -3.13 2.96
N ILE A 68 -7.38 -2.45 1.83
CA ILE A 68 -7.32 -0.98 1.76
C ILE A 68 -8.35 -0.33 2.69
N ALA A 69 -9.56 -0.89 2.79
CA ALA A 69 -10.57 -0.37 3.71
C ALA A 69 -10.10 -0.46 5.17
N VAL A 70 -9.49 -1.58 5.56
CA VAL A 70 -8.90 -1.76 6.90
C VAL A 70 -7.79 -0.75 7.16
N ALA A 71 -6.89 -0.52 6.20
CA ALA A 71 -5.86 0.51 6.31
C ALA A 71 -6.47 1.91 6.49
N GLY A 72 -7.55 2.22 5.75
CA GLY A 72 -8.27 3.48 5.86
C GLY A 72 -8.95 3.66 7.22
N ASP A 73 -9.59 2.62 7.74
CA ASP A 73 -10.21 2.65 9.07
C ASP A 73 -9.15 2.81 10.17
N ARG A 74 -7.99 2.16 10.04
CA ARG A 74 -6.87 2.38 10.96
C ARG A 74 -6.39 3.83 10.91
N ALA A 75 -6.19 4.39 9.72
CA ALA A 75 -5.75 5.77 9.56
C ALA A 75 -6.74 6.75 10.23
N ARG A 76 -8.05 6.52 10.09
CA ARG A 76 -9.08 7.29 10.81
C ARG A 76 -8.98 7.16 12.33
N VAL A 77 -8.76 5.95 12.86
CA VAL A 77 -8.54 5.74 14.31
C VAL A 77 -7.32 6.52 14.82
N LEU A 78 -6.32 6.73 13.96
CA LEU A 78 -5.14 7.54 14.26
C LEU A 78 -5.35 9.06 14.01
N GLY A 79 -6.55 9.48 13.62
CA GLY A 79 -6.86 10.88 13.31
C GLY A 79 -6.28 11.38 11.98
N LEU A 80 -5.88 10.47 11.09
CA LEU A 80 -5.29 10.80 9.80
C LEU A 80 -6.38 10.94 8.73
N GLU A 81 -6.20 11.92 7.84
CA GLU A 81 -7.22 12.31 6.86
C GLU A 81 -7.02 11.69 5.48
N ALA A 82 -5.98 10.86 5.30
CA ALA A 82 -5.71 10.22 4.02
C ALA A 82 -4.84 8.97 4.15
N LEU A 83 -4.86 8.18 3.08
CA LEU A 83 -3.81 7.22 2.75
C LEU A 83 -2.97 7.71 1.58
N THR A 84 -1.70 7.35 1.55
CA THR A 84 -0.82 7.44 0.39
C THR A 84 -0.22 6.08 0.06
N LEU A 85 0.26 5.92 -1.18
CA LEU A 85 1.04 4.78 -1.62
C LEU A 85 1.93 5.17 -2.80
N THR A 86 2.96 4.37 -3.05
CA THR A 86 3.76 4.39 -4.27
C THR A 86 3.46 3.15 -5.09
N THR A 87 3.38 3.29 -6.41
CA THR A 87 3.04 2.16 -7.28
C THR A 87 3.48 2.39 -8.72
N PHE A 88 3.41 1.34 -9.54
CA PHE A 88 3.73 1.45 -10.97
C PHE A 88 2.57 2.06 -11.75
N ARG A 89 2.89 3.07 -12.57
CA ARG A 89 1.92 3.89 -13.31
C ARG A 89 1.11 3.08 -14.32
N ASP A 90 1.79 2.26 -15.11
CA ASP A 90 1.19 1.65 -16.32
C ASP A 90 0.82 0.18 -16.13
N VAL A 91 1.04 -0.37 -14.93
CA VAL A 91 0.75 -1.78 -14.64
C VAL A 91 -0.74 -1.92 -14.26
N PRO A 92 -1.56 -2.72 -14.97
CA PRO A 92 -3.03 -2.72 -14.82
C PRO A 92 -3.57 -3.01 -13.41
N TRP A 93 -2.81 -3.78 -12.62
CA TRP A 93 -3.14 -4.13 -11.23
C TRP A 93 -2.56 -3.16 -10.19
N ASN A 94 -1.90 -2.08 -10.61
CA ASN A 94 -1.29 -1.05 -9.77
C ASN A 94 -2.03 0.28 -9.88
N ALA A 95 -1.47 1.35 -10.47
CA ALA A 95 -2.12 2.66 -10.45
C ALA A 95 -3.58 2.64 -10.99
N PRO A 96 -3.91 1.93 -12.09
CA PRO A 96 -5.31 1.80 -12.54
C PRO A 96 -6.20 1.05 -11.56
N TYR A 97 -5.66 0.10 -10.78
CA TYR A 97 -6.41 -0.56 -9.73
C TYR A 97 -6.71 0.40 -8.57
N TYR A 98 -5.72 1.14 -8.09
CA TYR A 98 -5.90 2.10 -7.00
C TYR A 98 -6.79 3.29 -7.40
N ALA A 99 -6.72 3.72 -8.66
CA ALA A 99 -7.63 4.74 -9.19
C ALA A 99 -9.11 4.32 -9.06
N ARG A 100 -9.43 3.04 -9.33
CA ARG A 100 -10.79 2.49 -9.13
C ARG A 100 -11.22 2.44 -7.66
N LEU A 101 -10.27 2.49 -6.72
CA LEU A 101 -10.53 2.58 -5.28
C LEU A 101 -10.64 4.04 -4.79
N GLY A 102 -10.53 5.02 -5.68
CA GLY A 102 -10.64 6.44 -5.36
C GLY A 102 -9.31 7.14 -5.07
N PHE A 103 -8.17 6.46 -5.26
CA PHE A 103 -6.88 7.12 -5.17
C PHE A 103 -6.67 8.05 -6.38
N VAL A 104 -6.08 9.21 -6.14
CA VAL A 104 -5.66 10.15 -7.18
C VAL A 104 -4.14 10.25 -7.22
N VAL A 105 -3.57 10.47 -8.40
CA VAL A 105 -2.11 10.70 -8.53
C VAL A 105 -1.78 12.07 -7.94
N LEU A 106 -0.73 12.14 -7.13
CA LEU A 106 -0.19 13.40 -6.61
C LEU A 106 0.88 13.97 -7.53
N ASP A 107 0.82 15.28 -7.75
CA ASP A 107 1.90 15.99 -8.43
C ASP A 107 3.18 15.96 -7.59
N PRO A 108 4.38 15.87 -8.20
CA PRO A 108 5.64 15.88 -7.46
C PRO A 108 5.85 17.11 -6.57
N GLY A 109 5.16 18.22 -6.84
CA GLY A 109 5.14 19.41 -5.96
C GLY A 109 4.41 19.19 -4.64
N GLU A 110 3.46 18.25 -4.59
CA GLU A 110 2.64 17.93 -3.42
C GLU A 110 3.28 16.85 -2.53
N TRP A 111 4.39 16.24 -2.97
CA TRP A 111 5.04 15.19 -2.19
C TRP A 111 5.64 15.77 -0.91
N THR A 112 5.22 15.21 0.22
CA THR A 112 5.79 15.52 1.53
C THR A 112 7.21 14.98 1.65
N PRO A 113 8.03 15.46 2.60
CA PRO A 113 9.41 14.98 2.77
C PRO A 113 9.53 13.47 2.94
N GLY A 114 8.65 12.83 3.72
CA GLY A 114 8.61 11.38 3.90
C GLY A 114 8.27 10.63 2.61
N VAL A 115 7.31 11.11 1.82
CA VAL A 115 7.00 10.53 0.50
C VAL A 115 8.19 10.65 -0.45
N ARG A 116 8.90 11.79 -0.45
CA ARG A 116 10.13 11.96 -1.25
C ARG A 116 11.19 10.97 -0.84
N ALA A 117 11.44 10.79 0.46
CA ALA A 117 12.41 9.83 0.97
C ALA A 117 12.09 8.38 0.55
N VAL A 118 10.81 7.98 0.60
CA VAL A 118 10.37 6.67 0.08
C VAL A 118 10.68 6.55 -1.41
N ARG A 119 10.36 7.57 -2.21
CA ARG A 119 10.61 7.56 -3.66
C ARG A 119 12.10 7.53 -4.00
N GLU A 120 12.92 8.27 -3.26
CA GLU A 120 14.38 8.24 -3.42
C GLU A 120 14.97 6.87 -3.08
N HIS A 121 14.49 6.23 -2.00
CA HIS A 121 14.90 4.89 -1.63
C HIS A 121 14.52 3.85 -2.71
N GLU A 122 13.27 3.89 -3.18
CA GLU A 122 12.80 3.01 -4.27
C GLU A 122 13.61 3.21 -5.57
N ALA A 123 13.95 4.46 -5.90
CA ALA A 123 14.80 4.76 -7.05
C ALA A 123 16.21 4.18 -6.88
N ALA A 124 16.79 4.26 -5.67
CA ALA A 124 18.08 3.66 -5.35
C ALA A 124 18.07 2.12 -5.46
N LEU A 125 16.91 1.49 -5.24
CA LEU A 125 16.67 0.06 -5.46
C LEU A 125 16.42 -0.29 -6.95
N GLY A 126 16.44 0.70 -7.85
CA GLY A 126 16.27 0.51 -9.29
C GLY A 126 14.81 0.37 -9.74
N LEU A 127 13.83 0.63 -8.87
CA LEU A 127 12.41 0.49 -9.21
C LEU A 127 11.92 1.53 -10.22
N ASP A 128 12.69 2.58 -10.45
CA ASP A 128 12.44 3.61 -11.46
C ASP A 128 12.77 3.12 -12.90
N ALA A 129 13.27 1.90 -13.06
CA ALA A 129 13.32 1.21 -14.36
C ALA A 129 11.92 1.08 -15.00
N TRP A 130 10.84 1.22 -14.21
CA TRP A 130 9.48 1.38 -14.69
C TRP A 130 8.85 2.66 -14.13
N PRO A 131 7.97 3.35 -14.87
CA PRO A 131 7.34 4.57 -14.39
C PRO A 131 6.57 4.35 -13.08
N ARG A 132 6.91 5.11 -12.05
CA ARG A 132 6.23 5.11 -10.73
C ARG A 132 5.42 6.38 -10.51
N VAL A 133 4.41 6.27 -9.66
CA VAL A 133 3.55 7.37 -9.19
C VAL A 133 3.34 7.26 -7.70
N VAL A 134 3.14 8.42 -7.06
CA VAL A 134 2.55 8.51 -5.72
C VAL A 134 1.06 8.74 -5.90
N MET A 135 0.24 8.06 -5.12
CA MET A 135 -1.20 8.26 -5.11
C MET A 135 -1.72 8.53 -3.71
N ARG A 136 -2.81 9.29 -3.59
CA ARG A 136 -3.48 9.64 -2.33
C ARG A 136 -4.95 9.27 -2.38
N LEU A 137 -5.46 8.69 -1.30
CA LEU A 137 -6.88 8.50 -1.05
C LEU A 137 -7.30 9.41 0.12
N PRO A 138 -8.09 10.47 -0.12
CA PRO A 138 -8.73 11.22 0.95
C PRO A 138 -9.66 10.33 1.77
N LEU A 139 -9.56 10.40 3.09
CA LEU A 139 -10.45 9.73 4.03
C LEU A 139 -11.37 10.78 4.64
N PRO A 140 -12.57 11.01 4.09
CA PRO A 140 -13.50 11.95 4.68
C PRO A 140 -13.77 11.57 6.14
N LEU A 141 -13.75 12.58 7.00
CA LEU A 141 -14.18 12.46 8.38
C LEU A 141 -15.67 12.07 8.38
N ARG A 142 -16.02 11.09 9.21
CA ARG A 142 -17.42 10.71 9.42
C ARG A 142 -18.13 11.75 10.27
#